data_AF-A0A8T2MP61-F1
#
_entry.id   AF-A0A8T2MP61-F1
#
_cell.length_a   1.000
_cell.length_b   1.000
_cell.length_c   1.000
_cell.angle_alpha   90.00
_cell.angle_beta   90.00
_cell.angle_gamma   90.00
#
_symmetry.space_group_name_H-M   'P 1'
#
loop_
_entity.id
_entity.type
_entity.pdbx_description
1 polymer ?
#
loop_
_entity_poly.entity_id
_entity_poly.type
_entity_poly.pdbx_seq_one_letter_code
_entity_poly.pdbx_strand_id
1 'polypeptide(L)'
;AQPVPDELVAKLLGNQATFGPVVTVEPRRRKFHRPIGLRIPLPPSWRESPRDSGEGDTTSLRLLCSVIGRERTRAVAFANLLYRELSAVPYMAKFVVFAKMNEVREGRLRCYCMTDDKMDKTLEQHENFREVMEGMPLHLECSGNLLPVRKATQQPRSFSFQAFRDNRLPVSVKVRDSSKDPSGFLSFLRKSTKYEDSQHVLCNLNITMPPCIKVAGSEDRRRTLTPLALRERYMTLNEPAMASMSAMERTELKMAVISEQLGLSWAELARELVFSVDDINKIRVENPNSLLEQSSALLNLWATREGKRAKMESLYTALRAIDRTDIVNMLEGQGGPQPRPGSREGGGRRHGDHMLSPSMTNGEVAPGDQPRPFPLITPPFICP
;
A
#
# COMPACT_ATOMS: atom_id res chain seq x y z
N ALA A 1 -27.33 -28.56 14.46
CA ALA A 1 -27.42 -29.05 13.07
C ALA A 1 -27.35 -27.84 12.15
N GLN A 2 -26.48 -27.86 11.15
CA GLN A 2 -26.31 -26.75 10.20
C GLN A 2 -27.26 -26.98 9.01
N PRO A 3 -28.22 -26.08 8.74
CA PRO A 3 -29.08 -26.20 7.56
C PRO A 3 -28.27 -25.96 6.28
N VAL A 4 -28.71 -26.56 5.19
CA VAL A 4 -28.11 -26.38 3.87
C VAL A 4 -29.05 -25.48 3.04
N PRO A 5 -28.62 -24.29 2.60
CA PRO A 5 -29.46 -23.42 1.77
C PRO A 5 -29.68 -24.01 0.37
N ASP A 6 -30.93 -24.05 -0.09
CA ASP A 6 -31.27 -24.62 -1.40
C ASP A 6 -30.66 -23.83 -2.57
N GLU A 7 -30.53 -22.50 -2.43
CA GLU A 7 -29.84 -21.64 -3.40
C GLU A 7 -28.38 -22.07 -3.63
N LEU A 8 -27.70 -22.47 -2.55
CA LEU A 8 -26.31 -22.92 -2.62
C LEU A 8 -26.19 -24.28 -3.30
N VAL A 9 -27.13 -25.19 -3.01
CA VAL A 9 -27.21 -26.51 -3.66
C VAL A 9 -27.48 -26.35 -5.15
N ALA A 10 -28.48 -25.54 -5.52
CA ALA A 10 -28.83 -25.27 -6.91
C ALA A 10 -27.66 -24.63 -7.67
N LYS A 11 -26.92 -23.71 -7.03
CA LYS A 11 -25.74 -23.07 -7.63
C LYS A 11 -24.58 -24.03 -7.89
N LEU A 12 -24.31 -24.96 -6.97
CA LEU A 12 -23.16 -25.86 -7.06
C LEU A 12 -23.46 -27.13 -7.85
N LEU A 13 -24.70 -27.63 -7.76
CA LEU A 13 -25.08 -28.97 -8.20
C LEU A 13 -26.32 -28.97 -9.10
N GLY A 14 -27.01 -27.83 -9.26
CA GLY A 14 -28.30 -27.77 -9.97
C GLY A 14 -29.31 -28.72 -9.34
N ASN A 15 -30.00 -29.50 -10.18
CA ASN A 15 -30.99 -30.49 -9.74
C ASN A 15 -30.39 -31.89 -9.55
N GLN A 16 -29.06 -32.03 -9.45
CA GLN A 16 -28.42 -33.35 -9.41
C GLN A 16 -28.46 -34.03 -8.04
N ALA A 17 -28.64 -33.27 -6.95
CA ALA A 17 -28.70 -33.80 -5.59
C ALA A 17 -29.40 -32.82 -4.65
N THR A 18 -30.06 -33.35 -3.62
CA THR A 18 -30.61 -32.60 -2.49
C THR A 18 -29.96 -33.06 -1.18
N PHE A 19 -29.86 -32.16 -0.21
CA PHE A 19 -29.15 -32.43 1.04
C PHE A 19 -30.07 -32.20 2.24
N GLY A 20 -29.97 -33.08 3.23
CA GLY A 20 -30.48 -32.83 4.58
C GLY A 20 -29.49 -31.97 5.38
N PRO A 21 -29.87 -31.52 6.59
CA PRO A 21 -28.98 -30.72 7.42
C PRO A 21 -27.73 -31.51 7.82
N VAL A 22 -26.60 -30.81 7.97
CA VAL A 22 -25.36 -31.39 8.49
C VAL A 22 -25.49 -31.51 10.01
N VAL A 23 -25.44 -32.75 10.51
CA VAL A 23 -25.55 -33.04 11.94
C VAL A 23 -24.18 -33.47 12.47
N THR A 24 -23.68 -32.71 13.44
CA THR A 24 -22.43 -33.03 14.15
C THR A 24 -22.77 -33.43 15.58
N VAL A 25 -22.24 -34.57 16.02
CA VAL A 25 -22.29 -35.01 17.43
C VAL A 25 -20.98 -34.63 18.09
N GLU A 26 -21.04 -33.76 19.09
CA GLU A 26 -19.89 -33.39 19.92
C GLU A 26 -19.95 -34.11 21.28
N PRO A 27 -18.82 -34.53 21.86
CA PRO A 27 -17.46 -34.44 21.33
C PRO A 27 -17.19 -35.43 20.19
N ARG A 28 -16.61 -34.95 19.09
CA ARG A 28 -16.22 -35.80 17.95
C ARG A 28 -15.19 -36.88 18.34
N ARG A 29 -15.19 -37.99 17.59
CA ARG A 29 -14.25 -39.11 17.72
C ARG A 29 -14.25 -39.79 19.11
N ARG A 30 -15.36 -39.70 19.85
CA ARG A 30 -15.57 -40.44 21.10
C ARG A 30 -16.43 -41.68 20.85
N LYS A 31 -16.10 -42.78 21.52
CA LYS A 31 -16.92 -44.00 21.53
C LYS A 31 -17.96 -43.88 22.62
N PHE A 32 -19.21 -44.18 22.30
CA PHE A 32 -20.28 -44.28 23.28
C PHE A 32 -20.38 -45.73 23.76
N HIS A 33 -20.53 -45.94 25.07
CA HIS A 33 -20.71 -47.27 25.65
C HIS A 33 -22.09 -47.88 25.34
N ARG A 34 -23.06 -47.05 24.92
CA ARG A 34 -24.39 -47.46 24.47
C ARG A 34 -24.68 -46.84 23.09
N PRO A 35 -25.46 -47.50 22.22
CA PRO A 35 -25.88 -46.92 20.95
C PRO A 35 -26.61 -45.59 21.15
N ILE A 36 -26.37 -44.64 20.26
CA ILE A 36 -27.07 -43.36 20.25
C ILE A 36 -28.10 -43.35 19.12
N GLY A 37 -29.32 -42.89 19.42
CA GLY A 37 -30.34 -42.65 18.41
C GLY A 37 -30.18 -41.25 17.81
N LEU A 38 -30.04 -41.15 16.50
CA LEU A 38 -30.00 -39.87 15.78
C LEU A 38 -31.26 -39.72 14.93
N ARG A 39 -31.95 -38.59 15.08
CA ARG A 39 -33.09 -38.21 14.24
C ARG A 39 -32.66 -37.05 13.34
N ILE A 40 -32.50 -37.33 12.05
CA ILE A 40 -32.09 -36.35 11.04
C ILE A 40 -33.29 -36.16 10.11
N PRO A 41 -33.73 -34.92 9.89
CA PRO A 41 -34.88 -34.68 9.04
C PRO A 41 -34.49 -34.84 7.56
N LEU A 42 -35.38 -35.41 6.75
CA LEU A 42 -35.10 -35.75 5.35
C LEU A 42 -34.89 -34.49 4.47
N PRO A 43 -34.17 -34.61 3.34
CA PRO A 43 -34.08 -33.53 2.36
C PRO A 43 -35.47 -33.05 1.87
N PRO A 44 -35.64 -31.79 1.46
CA PRO A 44 -36.92 -31.22 1.05
C PRO A 44 -37.66 -32.05 -0.02
N SER A 45 -36.95 -32.51 -1.04
CA SER A 45 -37.50 -33.34 -2.12
C SER A 45 -38.09 -34.69 -1.66
N TRP A 46 -37.70 -35.16 -0.47
CA TRP A 46 -38.23 -36.37 0.16
C TRP A 46 -39.39 -36.09 1.12
N ARG A 47 -39.63 -34.83 1.49
CA ARG A 47 -40.80 -34.43 2.30
C ARG A 47 -42.01 -34.09 1.45
N GLU A 48 -41.77 -33.51 0.27
CA GLU A 48 -42.83 -33.09 -0.66
C GLU A 48 -43.35 -34.22 -1.56
N SER A 49 -42.72 -35.40 -1.53
CA SER A 49 -43.25 -36.62 -2.13
C SER A 49 -43.92 -37.48 -1.06
N PRO A 50 -45.22 -37.30 -0.74
CA PRO A 50 -45.95 -38.29 0.02
C PRO A 50 -46.20 -39.51 -0.88
N ARG A 51 -45.21 -40.38 -1.01
CA ARG A 51 -45.48 -41.75 -1.45
C ARG A 51 -45.94 -42.53 -0.23
N ASP A 52 -47.24 -42.46 -0.02
CA ASP A 52 -47.98 -43.65 0.41
C ASP A 52 -47.61 -44.78 -0.58
N SER A 53 -47.41 -46.00 -0.08
CA SER A 53 -46.85 -47.19 -0.75
C SER A 53 -45.32 -47.30 -0.77
N GLY A 54 -44.82 -48.35 -0.12
CA GLY A 54 -43.42 -48.68 0.11
C GLY A 54 -42.64 -49.13 -1.13
N GLU A 55 -42.69 -48.37 -2.22
CA GLU A 55 -42.02 -48.68 -3.48
C GLU A 55 -41.47 -47.39 -4.14
N GLY A 56 -40.76 -46.60 -3.33
CA GLY A 56 -39.83 -45.57 -3.83
C GLY A 56 -38.42 -46.14 -3.80
N ASP A 57 -37.64 -45.93 -4.86
CA ASP A 57 -36.29 -46.47 -5.02
C ASP A 57 -35.35 -45.94 -3.90
N THR A 58 -35.31 -46.64 -2.77
CA THR A 58 -34.51 -46.31 -1.57
C THR A 58 -33.01 -46.26 -1.85
N THR A 59 -32.59 -46.74 -3.03
CA THR A 59 -31.23 -46.71 -3.55
C THR A 59 -30.69 -45.30 -3.79
N SER A 60 -31.57 -44.30 -3.87
CA SER A 60 -31.23 -42.90 -4.12
C SER A 60 -30.91 -42.08 -2.86
N LEU A 61 -31.39 -42.48 -1.67
CA LEU A 61 -31.06 -41.83 -0.39
C LEU A 61 -29.78 -42.41 0.19
N ARG A 62 -28.78 -41.57 0.51
CA ARG A 62 -27.50 -42.00 1.07
C ARG A 62 -27.15 -41.25 2.34
N LEU A 63 -26.85 -41.98 3.42
CA LEU A 63 -26.30 -41.40 4.65
C LEU A 63 -24.77 -41.33 4.53
N LEU A 64 -24.22 -40.12 4.59
CA LEU A 64 -22.77 -39.89 4.57
C LEU A 64 -22.27 -39.62 5.98
N CYS A 65 -21.16 -40.26 6.37
CA CYS A 65 -20.55 -40.13 7.69
C CYS A 65 -19.05 -39.87 7.57
N SER A 66 -18.57 -38.78 8.18
CA SER A 66 -17.18 -38.32 8.07
C SER A 66 -16.22 -38.94 9.10
N VAL A 67 -16.46 -40.19 9.53
CA VAL A 67 -15.68 -40.81 10.62
C VAL A 67 -14.45 -41.55 10.08
N ILE A 68 -14.50 -42.16 8.89
CA ILE A 68 -13.40 -42.70 8.07
C ILE A 68 -13.99 -42.96 6.69
N GLY A 69 -13.33 -42.60 5.57
CA GLY A 69 -13.77 -43.10 4.26
C GLY A 69 -13.20 -42.38 3.04
N ARG A 70 -12.16 -42.96 2.44
CA ARG A 70 -11.62 -42.62 1.11
C ARG A 70 -12.52 -43.17 -0.01
N GLU A 71 -13.82 -42.92 0.04
CA GLU A 71 -14.73 -43.46 -0.97
C GLU A 71 -14.95 -42.44 -2.10
N ARG A 72 -14.59 -42.82 -3.34
CA ARG A 72 -14.78 -42.00 -4.55
C ARG A 72 -16.18 -42.23 -5.15
N THR A 73 -17.24 -42.05 -4.38
CA THR A 73 -18.59 -41.99 -4.97
C THR A 73 -18.91 -40.56 -5.38
N ARG A 74 -19.74 -40.40 -6.43
CA ARG A 74 -20.22 -39.08 -6.89
C ARG A 74 -20.92 -38.31 -5.77
N ALA A 75 -21.63 -39.00 -4.88
CA ALA A 75 -22.28 -38.43 -3.70
C ALA A 75 -21.27 -37.82 -2.71
N VAL A 76 -20.14 -38.50 -2.45
CA VAL A 76 -19.06 -37.95 -1.59
C VAL A 76 -18.39 -36.74 -2.23
N ALA A 77 -18.20 -36.74 -3.55
CA ALA A 77 -17.66 -35.58 -4.27
C ALA A 77 -18.58 -34.35 -4.13
N PHE A 78 -19.89 -34.52 -4.33
CA PHE A 78 -20.87 -33.45 -4.14
C PHE A 78 -20.96 -32.95 -2.70
N ALA A 79 -20.98 -33.88 -1.73
CA ALA A 79 -20.98 -33.53 -0.32
C ALA A 79 -19.71 -32.76 0.07
N ASN A 80 -18.54 -33.12 -0.47
CA ASN A 80 -17.29 -32.40 -0.21
C ASN A 80 -17.29 -30.97 -0.77
N LEU A 81 -17.83 -30.75 -1.97
CA LEU A 81 -17.96 -29.41 -2.55
C LEU A 81 -18.86 -28.52 -1.68
N LEU A 82 -20.03 -29.05 -1.30
CA LEU A 82 -20.99 -28.37 -0.46
C LEU A 82 -20.43 -28.11 0.95
N TYR A 83 -19.82 -29.13 1.58
CA TYR A 83 -19.25 -29.01 2.91
C TYR A 83 -18.10 -28.00 2.95
N ARG A 84 -17.26 -27.94 1.91
CA ARG A 84 -16.18 -26.94 1.83
C ARG A 84 -16.74 -25.52 1.81
N GLU A 85 -17.85 -25.29 1.11
CA GLU A 85 -18.49 -23.97 1.07
C GLU A 85 -19.19 -23.64 2.40
N LEU A 86 -19.90 -24.61 2.99
CA LEU A 86 -20.61 -24.44 4.26
C LEU A 86 -19.70 -24.30 5.49
N SER A 87 -18.49 -24.85 5.42
CA SER A 87 -17.49 -24.74 6.49
C SER A 87 -16.56 -23.54 6.33
N ALA A 88 -16.70 -22.77 5.24
CA ALA A 88 -15.93 -21.56 5.05
C ALA A 88 -16.34 -20.51 6.10
N VAL A 89 -15.37 -20.04 6.88
CA VAL A 89 -15.58 -18.99 7.87
C VAL A 89 -15.59 -17.63 7.14
N PRO A 90 -16.67 -16.83 7.26
CA PRO A 90 -16.66 -15.46 6.77
C PRO A 90 -15.82 -14.58 7.70
N TYR A 91 -14.88 -13.85 7.12
CA TYR A 91 -14.06 -12.84 7.78
C TYR A 91 -14.50 -11.45 7.34
N MET A 92 -14.52 -10.52 8.30
CA MET A 92 -14.66 -9.11 8.00
C MET A 92 -13.32 -8.57 7.52
N ALA A 93 -13.28 -8.10 6.27
CA ALA A 93 -12.08 -7.51 5.70
C ALA A 93 -12.29 -6.09 5.23
N LYS A 94 -11.18 -5.34 5.25
CA LYS A 94 -11.06 -3.99 4.72
C LYS A 94 -10.28 -4.00 3.41
N PHE A 95 -10.82 -3.30 2.43
CA PHE A 95 -10.13 -3.01 1.18
C PHE A 95 -9.40 -1.67 1.28
N VAL A 96 -8.10 -1.68 1.00
CA VAL A 96 -7.27 -0.46 1.03
C VAL A 96 -6.49 -0.36 -0.28
N VAL A 97 -6.47 0.82 -0.89
CA VAL A 97 -5.74 1.04 -2.14
C VAL A 97 -4.78 2.20 -1.97
N PHE A 98 -3.51 1.94 -2.25
CA PHE A 98 -2.49 2.97 -2.36
C PHE A 98 -2.23 3.26 -3.83
N ALA A 99 -2.30 4.53 -4.21
CA ALA A 99 -1.99 4.99 -5.55
C ALA A 99 -0.67 5.75 -5.58
N LYS A 100 0.11 5.55 -6.65
CA LYS A 100 1.29 6.35 -6.96
C LYS A 100 1.32 6.67 -8.43
N MET A 101 1.54 7.92 -8.77
CA MET A 101 1.72 8.37 -10.14
C MET A 101 3.21 8.31 -10.50
N ASN A 102 3.57 7.54 -11.55
CA ASN A 102 4.95 7.41 -12.02
C ASN A 102 5.25 8.49 -13.06
N GLU A 103 4.32 8.71 -13.98
CA GLU A 103 4.37 9.70 -15.06
C GLU A 103 3.03 10.41 -15.15
N VAL A 104 2.92 11.47 -15.95
CA VAL A 104 1.65 12.24 -16.12
C VAL A 104 0.50 11.36 -16.63
N ARG A 105 0.80 10.26 -17.34
CA ARG A 105 -0.19 9.34 -17.90
C ARG A 105 -0.11 7.93 -17.33
N GLU A 106 0.85 7.63 -16.45
CA GLU A 106 1.07 6.28 -15.93
C GLU A 106 1.20 6.25 -14.42
N GLY A 107 0.52 5.28 -13.80
CA GLY A 107 0.53 5.09 -12.36
C GLY A 107 0.52 3.62 -11.95
N ARG A 108 0.68 3.41 -10.65
CA ARG A 108 0.65 2.10 -10.01
C ARG A 108 -0.24 2.14 -8.78
N LEU A 109 -1.14 1.17 -8.71
CA LEU A 109 -1.99 0.87 -7.57
C LEU A 109 -1.42 -0.33 -6.81
N ARG A 110 -1.52 -0.28 -5.49
CA ARG A 110 -1.33 -1.44 -4.60
C ARG A 110 -2.61 -1.63 -3.81
N CYS A 111 -3.37 -2.64 -4.18
CA CYS A 111 -4.61 -3.00 -3.53
C CYS A 111 -4.34 -4.03 -2.43
N TYR A 112 -5.00 -3.88 -1.29
CA TYR A 112 -4.91 -4.77 -0.14
C TYR A 112 -6.31 -5.22 0.28
N CYS A 113 -6.39 -6.47 0.74
CA CYS A 113 -7.53 -6.98 1.48
C CYS A 113 -7.01 -7.59 2.78
N MET A 114 -7.36 -7.00 3.92
CA MET A 114 -6.84 -7.38 5.23
C MET A 114 -8.00 -7.66 6.18
N THR A 115 -7.85 -8.67 7.03
CA THR A 115 -8.77 -8.93 8.14
C THR A 115 -8.73 -7.77 9.13
N ASP A 116 -9.88 -7.35 9.64
CA ASP A 116 -9.91 -6.45 10.80
C ASP A 116 -9.62 -7.25 12.07
N ASP A 117 -8.54 -6.92 12.77
CA ASP A 117 -8.11 -7.58 14.00
C ASP A 117 -8.49 -6.80 15.27
N LYS A 118 -9.17 -5.65 15.12
CA LYS A 118 -9.50 -4.78 16.25
C LYS A 118 -10.83 -5.19 16.90
N MET A 119 -10.72 -5.74 18.10
CA MET A 119 -11.85 -6.19 18.94
C MET A 119 -12.79 -5.05 19.38
N ASP A 120 -12.33 -3.80 19.39
CA ASP A 120 -13.02 -2.68 20.08
C ASP A 120 -14.09 -1.95 19.27
N LYS A 121 -14.59 -2.53 18.18
CA LYS A 121 -15.59 -1.89 17.31
C LYS A 121 -16.77 -2.81 17.12
N THR A 122 -17.83 -2.60 17.89
CA THR A 122 -19.12 -3.25 17.67
C THR A 122 -19.58 -2.99 16.22
N LEU A 123 -20.01 -4.06 15.57
CA LEU A 123 -20.19 -4.25 14.12
C LEU A 123 -21.10 -3.24 13.41
N GLU A 124 -21.85 -2.42 14.14
CA GLU A 124 -22.97 -1.63 13.60
C GLU A 124 -22.56 -0.27 13.00
N GLN A 125 -21.32 0.19 13.19
CA GLN A 125 -20.92 1.57 12.85
C GLN A 125 -19.88 1.74 11.73
N HIS A 126 -19.45 0.68 11.04
CA HIS A 126 -18.47 0.83 9.96
C HIS A 126 -18.98 0.25 8.63
N GLU A 127 -19.57 1.12 7.80
CA GLU A 127 -20.05 0.83 6.43
C GLU A 127 -18.98 0.29 5.45
N ASN A 128 -17.72 0.22 5.90
CA ASN A 128 -16.54 -0.04 5.07
C ASN A 128 -16.01 -1.49 5.14
N PHE A 129 -16.63 -2.36 5.92
CA PHE A 129 -16.24 -3.78 5.99
C PHE A 129 -17.11 -4.64 5.08
N ARG A 130 -16.51 -5.71 4.56
CA ARG A 130 -17.18 -6.68 3.68
C ARG A 130 -16.79 -8.09 4.09
N GLU A 131 -17.74 -9.00 3.99
CA GLU A 131 -17.53 -10.41 4.28
C GLU A 131 -16.78 -11.08 3.14
N VAL A 132 -15.64 -11.69 3.46
CA VAL A 132 -14.81 -12.49 2.55
C VAL A 132 -14.43 -13.79 3.22
N MET A 133 -14.30 -14.85 2.44
CA MET A 133 -14.01 -16.19 2.95
C MET A 133 -12.57 -16.59 2.66
N GLU A 134 -11.99 -17.41 3.54
CA GLU A 134 -10.67 -18.00 3.33
C GLU A 134 -10.56 -18.68 1.95
N GLY A 135 -9.52 -18.35 1.20
CA GLY A 135 -9.27 -18.88 -0.14
C GLY A 135 -10.13 -18.27 -1.25
N MET A 136 -11.07 -17.36 -0.94
CA MET A 136 -11.94 -16.74 -1.94
C MET A 136 -11.10 -15.95 -2.97
N PRO A 137 -11.27 -16.20 -4.29
CA PRO A 137 -10.63 -15.39 -5.31
C PRO A 137 -11.30 -14.01 -5.38
N LEU A 138 -10.46 -12.98 -5.35
CA LEU A 138 -10.85 -11.58 -5.46
C LEU A 138 -10.33 -11.04 -6.79
N HIS A 139 -11.23 -10.63 -7.67
CA HIS A 139 -10.92 -10.03 -8.96
C HIS A 139 -11.03 -8.50 -8.86
N LEU A 140 -10.09 -7.78 -9.47
CA LEU A 140 -10.14 -6.33 -9.58
C LEU A 140 -10.51 -5.90 -11.00
N GLU A 141 -11.57 -5.11 -11.08
CA GLU A 141 -11.96 -4.37 -12.27
C GLU A 141 -11.72 -2.87 -12.08
N CYS A 142 -11.27 -2.20 -13.14
CA CYS A 142 -11.01 -0.77 -13.15
C CYS A 142 -11.81 -0.15 -14.28
N SER A 143 -12.64 0.84 -13.95
CA SER A 143 -13.44 1.61 -14.90
C SER A 143 -13.24 3.12 -14.69
N GLY A 144 -13.75 3.94 -15.61
CA GLY A 144 -13.51 5.39 -15.62
C GLY A 144 -12.27 5.81 -16.40
N ASN A 145 -11.55 6.84 -15.93
CA ASN A 145 -10.40 7.41 -16.64
C ASN A 145 -9.09 6.64 -16.39
N LEU A 146 -9.09 5.67 -15.46
CA LEU A 146 -7.94 4.80 -15.17
C LEU A 146 -8.12 3.44 -15.83
N LEU A 147 -7.23 3.13 -16.79
CA LEU A 147 -7.24 1.87 -17.51
C LEU A 147 -6.09 0.96 -17.06
N PRO A 148 -6.36 -0.30 -16.69
CA PRO A 148 -5.32 -1.18 -16.21
C PRO A 148 -4.51 -1.72 -17.40
N VAL A 149 -3.19 -1.52 -17.35
CA VAL A 149 -2.26 -1.94 -18.41
C VAL A 149 -2.21 -3.47 -18.45
N ARG A 150 -2.51 -4.05 -19.61
CA ARG A 150 -2.32 -5.49 -19.86
C ARG A 150 -0.94 -5.70 -20.45
N LYS A 151 -0.05 -6.37 -19.72
CA LYS A 151 1.19 -6.93 -20.29
C LYS A 151 0.91 -8.37 -20.74
N ALA A 152 1.43 -8.79 -21.89
CA ALA A 152 1.16 -10.10 -22.50
C ALA A 152 1.46 -11.31 -21.58
N THR A 153 2.30 -11.14 -20.56
CA THR A 153 2.71 -12.17 -19.60
C THR A 153 2.11 -12.02 -18.20
N GLN A 154 1.24 -11.03 -17.96
CA GLN A 154 0.73 -10.76 -16.61
C GLN A 154 -0.44 -11.69 -16.24
N GLN A 155 -0.36 -12.25 -15.04
CA GLN A 155 -1.42 -13.01 -14.38
C GLN A 155 -2.75 -12.21 -14.33
N PRO A 156 -3.91 -12.90 -14.27
CA PRO A 156 -5.19 -12.22 -14.07
C PRO A 156 -5.12 -11.29 -12.86
N ARG A 157 -5.83 -10.16 -12.94
CA ARG A 157 -5.90 -9.14 -11.87
C ARG A 157 -6.71 -9.66 -10.68
N SER A 158 -6.21 -10.70 -10.04
CA SER A 158 -6.86 -11.39 -8.96
C SER A 158 -5.88 -12.03 -8.01
N PHE A 159 -6.31 -12.22 -6.78
CA PHE A 159 -5.59 -12.93 -5.73
C PHE A 159 -6.60 -13.68 -4.86
N SER A 160 -6.16 -14.73 -4.17
CA SER A 160 -7.00 -15.40 -3.17
C SER A 160 -6.81 -14.75 -1.81
N PHE A 161 -7.91 -14.47 -1.12
CA PHE A 161 -7.90 -13.98 0.24
C PHE A 161 -7.39 -15.05 1.21
N GLN A 162 -6.48 -14.66 2.11
CA GLN A 162 -6.00 -15.46 3.23
C GLN A 162 -6.12 -14.62 4.50
N ALA A 163 -6.85 -15.12 5.49
CA ALA A 163 -7.04 -14.42 6.75
C ALA A 163 -5.70 -14.22 7.48
N PHE A 164 -5.57 -13.09 8.18
CA PHE A 164 -4.38 -12.74 8.97
C PHE A 164 -3.06 -12.71 8.16
N ARG A 165 -3.16 -12.48 6.84
CA ARG A 165 -2.03 -12.35 5.92
C ARG A 165 -2.15 -11.12 5.03
N ASP A 166 -1.01 -10.68 4.49
CA ASP A 166 -0.93 -9.59 3.53
C ASP A 166 -1.40 -10.00 2.13
N ASN A 167 -2.71 -9.85 1.88
CA ASN A 167 -3.26 -10.09 0.54
C ASN A 167 -3.10 -8.84 -0.33
N ARG A 168 -2.02 -8.80 -1.13
CA ARG A 168 -1.63 -7.62 -1.93
C ARG A 168 -1.70 -7.89 -3.44
N LEU A 169 -2.30 -6.96 -4.18
CA LEU A 169 -2.40 -6.99 -5.64
C LEU A 169 -1.81 -5.70 -6.26
N PRO A 170 -0.64 -5.77 -6.91
CA PRO A 170 -0.08 -4.65 -7.64
C PRO A 170 -0.72 -4.52 -9.03
N VAL A 171 -1.25 -3.33 -9.35
CA VAL A 171 -1.88 -3.06 -10.64
C VAL A 171 -1.26 -1.83 -11.28
N SER A 172 -0.85 -1.93 -12.55
CA SER A 172 -0.37 -0.78 -13.31
C SER A 172 -1.54 -0.18 -14.08
N VAL A 173 -1.71 1.14 -14.02
CA VAL A 173 -2.81 1.86 -14.66
C VAL A 173 -2.28 2.99 -15.53
N LYS A 174 -3.01 3.31 -16.60
CA LYS A 174 -2.79 4.46 -17.46
C LYS A 174 -4.01 5.36 -17.47
N VAL A 175 -3.79 6.66 -17.54
CA VAL A 175 -4.85 7.65 -17.70
C VAL A 175 -5.29 7.63 -19.16
N ARG A 176 -6.59 7.40 -19.41
CA ARG A 176 -7.16 7.34 -20.77
C ARG A 176 -7.17 8.72 -21.42
N ASP A 177 -7.67 9.71 -20.70
CA ASP A 177 -7.87 11.09 -21.13
C ASP A 177 -7.16 12.05 -20.18
N SER A 178 -6.10 12.69 -20.65
CA SER A 178 -5.30 13.63 -19.85
C SER A 178 -5.96 15.00 -19.68
N SER A 179 -7.04 15.28 -20.41
CA SER A 179 -7.82 16.51 -20.20
C SER A 179 -8.75 16.43 -18.99
N LYS A 180 -9.00 15.21 -18.48
CA LYS A 180 -9.85 14.94 -17.32
C LYS A 180 -9.01 14.54 -16.11
N ASP A 181 -9.59 14.71 -14.93
CA ASP A 181 -8.95 14.28 -13.68
C ASP A 181 -8.55 12.81 -13.75
N PRO A 182 -7.38 12.43 -13.22
CA PRO A 182 -6.88 11.06 -13.24
C PRO A 182 -7.60 10.22 -12.16
N SER A 183 -8.92 10.14 -12.27
CA SER A 183 -9.80 9.40 -11.36
C SER A 183 -10.39 8.15 -12.01
N GLY A 184 -10.70 7.16 -11.20
CA GLY A 184 -11.25 5.89 -11.65
C GLY A 184 -12.05 5.20 -10.57
N PHE A 185 -12.76 4.16 -10.99
CA PHE A 185 -13.59 3.34 -10.14
C PHE A 185 -12.99 1.95 -10.07
N LEU A 186 -12.79 1.45 -8.86
CA LEU A 186 -12.22 0.14 -8.60
C LEU A 186 -13.30 -0.75 -7.99
N SER A 187 -13.58 -1.87 -8.65
CA SER A 187 -14.55 -2.85 -8.18
C SER A 187 -13.84 -4.15 -7.84
N PHE A 188 -13.98 -4.61 -6.60
CA PHE A 188 -13.57 -5.94 -6.18
C PHE A 188 -14.73 -6.90 -6.34
N LEU A 189 -14.53 -7.98 -7.09
CA LEU A 189 -15.56 -8.96 -7.40
C LEU A 189 -15.15 -10.36 -6.96
N ARG A 190 -16.14 -11.16 -6.58
CA ARG A 190 -15.96 -12.58 -6.24
C ARG A 190 -15.67 -13.45 -7.47
N LYS A 191 -16.06 -13.00 -8.67
CA LYS A 191 -15.86 -13.70 -9.94
C LYS A 191 -15.51 -12.72 -11.06
N SER A 192 -14.81 -13.20 -12.08
CA SER A 192 -14.48 -12.40 -13.27
C SER A 192 -15.71 -12.14 -14.13
N THR A 193 -15.86 -10.91 -14.62
CA THR A 193 -17.00 -10.40 -15.38
C THR A 193 -17.14 -10.89 -16.83
N LYS A 194 -16.37 -11.91 -17.24
CA LYS A 194 -16.33 -12.30 -18.66
C LYS A 194 -17.49 -13.18 -19.13
N TYR A 195 -18.25 -13.79 -18.21
CA TYR A 195 -19.24 -14.84 -18.55
C TYR A 195 -20.44 -14.99 -17.58
N GLU A 196 -20.69 -14.05 -16.67
CA GLU A 196 -21.86 -14.14 -15.76
C GLU A 196 -22.65 -12.82 -15.69
N ASP A 197 -23.98 -12.93 -15.77
CA ASP A 197 -24.95 -11.82 -15.72
C ASP A 197 -25.13 -11.22 -14.31
N SER A 198 -24.65 -11.91 -13.27
CA SER A 198 -24.70 -11.44 -11.88
C SER A 198 -23.31 -11.01 -11.40
N GLN A 199 -23.01 -9.72 -11.46
CA GLN A 199 -21.80 -9.16 -10.86
C GLN A 199 -21.90 -9.19 -9.34
N HIS A 200 -21.26 -10.17 -8.69
CA HIS A 200 -21.09 -10.18 -7.23
C HIS A 200 -19.97 -9.22 -6.83
N VAL A 201 -20.27 -7.92 -6.89
CA VAL A 201 -19.39 -6.85 -6.42
C VAL A 201 -19.35 -6.86 -4.90
N LEU A 202 -18.15 -6.98 -4.34
CA LEU A 202 -17.91 -6.95 -2.91
C LEU A 202 -17.71 -5.51 -2.43
N CYS A 203 -16.89 -4.75 -3.15
CA CYS A 203 -16.52 -3.39 -2.76
C CYS A 203 -16.28 -2.53 -3.99
N ASN A 204 -16.74 -1.28 -3.90
CA ASN A 204 -16.55 -0.24 -4.89
C ASN A 204 -15.78 0.91 -4.25
N LEU A 205 -14.66 1.30 -4.85
CA LEU A 205 -13.81 2.38 -4.37
C LEU A 205 -13.60 3.39 -5.48
N ASN A 206 -13.92 4.65 -5.18
CA ASN A 206 -13.49 5.79 -5.98
C ASN A 206 -12.03 6.09 -5.66
N ILE A 207 -11.21 6.28 -6.68
CA ILE A 207 -9.82 6.67 -6.50
C ILE A 207 -9.46 7.82 -7.42
N THR A 208 -8.74 8.80 -6.88
CA THR A 208 -8.10 9.86 -7.64
C THR A 208 -6.61 9.71 -7.49
N MET A 209 -5.89 9.64 -8.61
CA MET A 209 -4.44 9.50 -8.58
C MET A 209 -3.83 10.78 -7.99
N PRO A 210 -2.83 10.65 -7.10
CA PRO A 210 -2.08 11.80 -6.62
C PRO A 210 -1.28 12.46 -7.76
N PRO A 211 -0.88 13.74 -7.63
CA PRO A 211 -0.09 14.44 -8.64
C PRO A 211 1.19 13.69 -9.02
N CYS A 212 1.61 13.78 -10.29
CA CYS A 212 2.87 13.18 -10.74
C CYS A 212 4.05 13.94 -10.14
N ILE A 213 4.72 13.34 -9.15
CA ILE A 213 5.97 13.90 -8.61
C ILE A 213 7.09 13.57 -9.60
N LYS A 214 7.21 14.35 -10.69
CA LYS A 214 8.36 14.30 -11.59
C LYS A 214 9.59 14.77 -10.81
N VAL A 215 10.42 13.83 -10.37
CA VAL A 215 11.82 14.16 -10.09
C VAL A 215 12.47 14.24 -11.46
N ALA A 216 12.60 15.44 -11.99
CA ALA A 216 13.41 15.69 -13.16
C ALA A 216 14.86 15.34 -12.79
N GLY A 217 15.37 14.24 -13.33
CA GLY A 217 16.77 13.85 -13.20
C GLY A 217 16.99 12.41 -12.75
N SER A 218 17.50 11.62 -13.71
CA SER A 218 18.35 10.45 -13.53
C SER A 218 17.69 9.07 -13.32
N GLU A 219 17.89 8.23 -14.35
CA GLU A 219 17.69 6.78 -14.37
C GLU A 219 18.59 6.00 -13.36
N ASP A 220 19.50 6.63 -12.62
CA ASP A 220 20.48 5.88 -11.79
C ASP A 220 20.04 5.51 -10.37
N ARG A 221 18.84 5.88 -9.90
CA ARG A 221 18.38 5.54 -8.54
C ARG A 221 17.70 4.17 -8.42
N ARG A 222 18.13 3.20 -9.25
CA ARG A 222 17.71 1.80 -9.15
C ARG A 222 18.60 1.04 -8.17
N ARG A 223 18.74 1.55 -6.94
CA ARG A 223 19.22 0.84 -5.74
C ARG A 223 18.93 1.74 -4.54
N THR A 224 18.46 1.14 -3.45
CA THR A 224 18.09 1.73 -2.15
C THR A 224 16.64 2.21 -2.04
N LEU A 225 15.82 1.35 -1.42
CA LEU A 225 14.45 1.62 -1.00
C LEU A 225 14.45 2.60 0.18
N THR A 226 14.28 3.89 -0.08
CA THR A 226 13.91 4.87 0.96
C THR A 226 12.38 5.06 0.98
N PRO A 227 11.70 4.91 2.14
CA PRO A 227 10.24 5.01 2.27
C PRO A 227 9.66 6.38 1.87
N LEU A 228 8.39 6.44 1.45
CA LEU A 228 7.73 7.67 0.94
C LEU A 228 7.71 8.85 1.93
N ALA A 229 7.75 8.58 3.24
CA ALA A 229 7.82 9.59 4.30
C ALA A 229 9.06 10.50 4.17
N LEU A 230 10.15 9.96 3.63
CA LEU A 230 11.38 10.70 3.37
C LEU A 230 11.22 11.68 2.21
N ARG A 231 10.49 11.30 1.17
CA ARG A 231 10.33 12.14 -0.02
C ARG A 231 9.46 13.36 0.29
N GLU A 232 8.48 13.23 1.18
CA GLU A 232 7.71 14.36 1.70
C GLU A 232 8.57 15.30 2.57
N ARG A 233 9.46 14.75 3.39
CA ARG A 233 10.45 15.51 4.20
C ARG A 233 11.52 16.22 3.35
N TYR A 234 12.01 15.59 2.28
CA TYR A 234 12.92 16.21 1.31
C TYR A 234 12.25 17.30 0.47
N MET A 235 10.94 17.19 0.22
CA MET A 235 10.19 18.22 -0.52
C MET A 235 9.90 19.45 0.36
N THR A 236 9.73 19.28 1.67
CA THR A 236 9.61 20.41 2.63
C THR A 236 10.92 21.19 2.80
N LEU A 237 12.06 20.57 2.52
CA LEU A 237 13.38 21.23 2.52
C LEU A 237 13.63 22.14 1.30
N ASN A 238 12.85 22.00 0.22
CA ASN A 238 13.12 22.65 -1.07
C ASN A 238 12.13 23.77 -1.43
N GLU A 239 11.15 24.06 -0.57
CA GLU A 239 10.14 25.12 -0.74
C GLU A 239 10.32 26.26 0.30
N PRO A 240 9.78 27.48 0.07
CA PRO A 240 9.89 28.63 0.96
C PRO A 240 9.39 28.42 2.39
N ALA A 241 8.73 27.29 2.67
CA ALA A 241 8.27 26.85 3.99
C ALA A 241 9.40 26.65 5.03
N MET A 242 10.66 26.51 4.61
CA MET A 242 11.82 26.50 5.53
C MET A 242 11.97 27.79 6.35
N ALA A 243 11.41 28.91 5.88
CA ALA A 243 11.46 30.19 6.58
C ALA A 243 10.45 30.29 7.74
N SER A 244 9.38 29.47 7.75
CA SER A 244 8.38 29.45 8.82
C SER A 244 8.64 28.42 9.91
N MET A 245 9.61 27.51 9.73
CA MET A 245 9.95 26.48 10.71
C MET A 245 10.92 26.99 11.78
N SER A 246 10.71 26.55 13.02
CA SER A 246 11.62 26.87 14.13
C SER A 246 13.01 26.27 13.89
N ALA A 247 14.04 26.85 14.51
CA ALA A 247 15.40 26.33 14.41
C ALA A 247 15.51 24.87 14.90
N MET A 248 14.66 24.48 15.86
CA MET A 248 14.62 23.13 16.44
C MET A 248 14.06 22.10 15.46
N GLU A 249 12.94 22.41 14.79
CA GLU A 249 12.36 21.51 13.78
C GLU A 249 13.29 21.33 12.58
N ARG A 250 14.04 22.38 12.21
CA ARG A 250 15.07 22.29 11.16
C ARG A 250 16.23 21.38 11.57
N THR A 251 16.65 21.41 12.83
CA THR A 251 17.71 20.50 13.32
C THR A 251 17.24 19.05 13.40
N GLU A 252 16.00 18.83 13.87
CA GLU A 252 15.41 17.49 13.95
C GLU A 252 15.27 16.86 12.55
N LEU A 253 14.84 17.65 11.56
CA LEU A 253 14.73 17.21 10.18
C LEU A 253 16.08 16.80 9.58
N LYS A 254 17.13 17.60 9.81
CA LYS A 254 18.49 17.27 9.36
C LYS A 254 19.02 16.02 10.05
N MET A 255 18.78 15.84 11.34
CA MET A 255 19.17 14.63 12.07
C MET A 255 18.48 13.38 11.52
N ALA A 256 17.19 13.46 11.20
CA ALA A 256 16.46 12.34 10.59
C ALA A 256 17.07 11.94 9.23
N VAL A 257 17.42 12.93 8.41
CA VAL A 257 18.09 12.66 7.12
C VAL A 257 19.45 11.99 7.32
N ILE A 258 20.23 12.41 8.32
CA ILE A 258 21.49 11.76 8.67
C ILE A 258 21.25 10.31 9.09
N SER A 259 20.28 10.03 9.97
CA SER A 259 20.03 8.66 10.44
C SER A 259 19.67 7.70 9.30
N GLU A 260 18.97 8.18 8.29
CA GLU A 260 18.57 7.36 7.14
C GLU A 260 19.69 7.12 6.13
N GLN A 261 20.64 8.06 5.98
CA GLN A 261 21.78 7.89 5.07
C GLN A 261 23.00 7.23 5.74
N LEU A 262 23.06 7.16 7.06
CA LEU A 262 24.20 6.59 7.78
C LEU A 262 24.44 5.12 7.46
N GLY A 263 23.39 4.31 7.42
CA GLY A 263 23.50 2.89 7.09
C GLY A 263 24.51 2.18 8.02
N LEU A 264 25.45 1.43 7.46
CA LEU A 264 26.47 0.70 8.24
C LEU A 264 27.47 1.61 8.96
N SER A 265 27.61 2.87 8.54
CA SER A 265 28.55 3.84 9.11
C SER A 265 28.14 4.37 10.49
N TRP A 266 26.95 3.99 11.00
CA TRP A 266 26.45 4.49 12.30
C TRP A 266 27.41 4.15 13.46
N ALA A 267 28.04 2.98 13.43
CA ALA A 267 28.94 2.56 14.50
C ALA A 267 30.29 3.31 14.44
N GLU A 268 30.73 3.71 13.26
CA GLU A 268 31.91 4.56 13.07
C GLU A 268 31.62 5.99 13.54
N LEU A 269 30.45 6.53 13.16
CA LEU A 269 29.99 7.82 13.67
C LEU A 269 29.88 7.82 15.20
N ALA A 270 29.36 6.74 15.80
CA ALA A 270 29.25 6.64 17.25
C ALA A 270 30.61 6.73 17.94
N ARG A 271 31.65 6.08 17.38
CA ARG A 271 33.01 6.18 17.92
C ARG A 271 33.58 7.59 17.77
N GLU A 272 33.34 8.23 16.63
CA GLU A 272 33.78 9.61 16.39
C GLU A 272 33.08 10.62 17.31
N LEU A 273 31.81 10.36 17.64
CA LEU A 273 31.05 11.11 18.66
C LEU A 273 31.40 10.69 20.10
N VAL A 274 32.43 9.85 20.28
CA VAL A 274 32.97 9.42 21.57
C VAL A 274 31.95 8.66 22.42
N PHE A 275 31.15 7.78 21.79
CA PHE A 275 30.34 6.80 22.51
C PHE A 275 31.21 5.60 22.93
N SER A 276 30.92 5.04 24.11
CA SER A 276 31.63 3.85 24.58
C SER A 276 31.23 2.62 23.77
N VAL A 277 32.07 1.57 23.82
CA VAL A 277 31.75 0.29 23.19
C VAL A 277 30.47 -0.31 23.79
N ASP A 278 30.24 -0.10 25.08
CA ASP A 278 29.03 -0.57 25.77
C ASP A 278 27.77 0.14 25.28
N ASP A 279 27.83 1.46 25.04
CA ASP A 279 26.70 2.21 24.47
C ASP A 279 26.38 1.75 23.04
N ILE A 280 27.42 1.52 22.23
CA ILE A 280 27.27 1.01 20.86
C ILE A 280 26.64 -0.39 20.88
N ASN A 281 27.08 -1.26 21.80
CA ASN A 281 26.51 -2.59 21.97
C ASN A 281 25.06 -2.53 22.45
N LYS A 282 24.74 -1.63 23.38
CA LYS A 282 23.37 -1.41 23.87
C LYS A 282 22.43 -1.00 22.74
N ILE A 283 22.79 0.00 21.94
CA ILE A 283 21.98 0.45 20.78
C ILE A 283 21.71 -0.71 19.81
N ARG A 284 22.73 -1.55 19.57
CA ARG A 284 22.66 -2.70 18.67
C ARG A 284 21.72 -3.79 19.17
N VAL A 285 21.72 -4.05 20.48
CA VAL A 285 20.86 -5.05 21.12
C VAL A 285 19.42 -4.56 21.20
N GLU A 286 19.21 -3.28 21.53
CA GLU A 286 17.86 -2.69 21.65
C GLU A 286 17.14 -2.54 20.31
N ASN A 287 17.88 -2.43 19.20
CA ASN A 287 17.33 -2.23 17.85
C ASN A 287 17.83 -3.32 16.88
N PRO A 288 17.36 -4.58 17.02
CA PRO A 288 17.83 -5.68 16.21
C PRO A 288 17.35 -5.56 14.76
N ASN A 289 18.22 -5.86 13.79
CA ASN A 289 17.92 -5.93 12.36
C ASN A 289 17.49 -4.61 11.67
N SER A 290 17.69 -3.45 12.31
CA SER A 290 17.36 -2.15 11.72
C SER A 290 18.51 -1.14 11.87
N LEU A 291 19.26 -0.91 10.78
CA LEU A 291 20.31 0.13 10.75
C LEU A 291 19.74 1.54 10.91
N LEU A 292 18.51 1.75 10.46
CA LEU A 292 17.81 3.03 10.59
C LEU A 292 17.49 3.35 12.05
N GLU A 293 16.95 2.36 12.78
CA GLU A 293 16.66 2.53 14.21
C GLU A 293 17.95 2.68 15.02
N GLN A 294 18.99 1.91 14.70
CA GLN A 294 20.32 2.07 15.32
C GLN A 294 20.89 3.48 15.11
N SER A 295 20.81 4.00 13.87
CA SER A 295 21.29 5.35 13.54
C SER A 295 20.45 6.45 14.21
N SER A 296 19.13 6.25 14.31
CA SER A 296 18.22 7.22 14.94
C SER A 296 18.39 7.24 16.46
N ALA A 297 18.54 6.06 17.08
CA ALA A 297 18.85 5.93 18.50
C ALA A 297 20.17 6.60 18.86
N LEU A 298 21.22 6.41 18.04
CA LEU A 298 22.49 7.10 18.20
C LEU A 298 22.34 8.62 18.21
N LEU A 299 21.67 9.19 17.21
CA LEU A 299 21.53 10.64 17.10
C LEU A 299 20.66 11.24 18.21
N ASN A 300 19.63 10.51 18.67
CA ASN A 300 18.81 10.91 19.82
C ASN A 300 19.62 10.89 21.13
N LEU A 301 20.44 9.87 21.33
CA LEU A 301 21.35 9.79 22.48
C LEU A 301 22.40 10.90 22.44
N TRP A 302 22.94 11.20 21.26
CA TRP A 302 23.87 12.32 21.07
C TRP A 302 23.21 13.66 21.41
N ALA A 303 22.00 13.92 20.89
CA ALA A 303 21.26 15.13 21.19
C ALA A 303 20.93 15.27 22.69
N THR A 304 20.63 14.15 23.36
CA THR A 304 20.39 14.11 24.80
C THR A 304 21.67 14.37 25.60
N ARG A 305 22.80 13.78 25.17
CA ARG A 305 24.12 13.94 25.82
C ARG A 305 24.63 15.37 25.74
N GLU A 306 24.53 15.97 24.55
CA GLU A 306 25.03 17.32 24.29
C GLU A 306 24.04 18.42 24.74
N GLY A 307 22.74 18.12 24.77
CA GLY A 307 21.69 19.03 25.24
C GLY A 307 21.76 20.40 24.55
N LYS A 308 21.93 21.48 25.32
CA LYS A 308 22.07 22.85 24.79
C LYS A 308 23.35 23.09 23.98
N ARG A 309 24.32 22.17 24.05
CA ARG A 309 25.57 22.21 23.27
C ARG A 309 25.48 21.43 21.97
N ALA A 310 24.37 20.74 21.71
CA ALA A 310 24.15 20.00 20.47
C ALA A 310 24.18 20.97 19.27
N LYS A 311 25.29 20.95 18.52
CA LYS A 311 25.48 21.78 17.34
C LYS A 311 25.58 20.90 16.10
N MET A 312 24.86 21.27 15.05
CA MET A 312 24.90 20.57 13.77
C MET A 312 26.32 20.47 13.19
N GLU A 313 27.14 21.51 13.40
CA GLU A 313 28.54 21.53 12.96
C GLU A 313 29.37 20.38 13.54
N SER A 314 29.10 19.97 14.79
CA SER A 314 29.82 18.85 15.39
C SER A 314 29.48 17.51 14.73
N LEU A 315 28.22 17.32 14.29
CA LEU A 315 27.83 16.17 13.48
C LEU A 315 28.48 16.22 12.10
N TYR A 316 28.55 17.39 11.46
CA TYR A 316 29.19 17.51 10.16
C TYR A 316 30.69 17.22 10.23
N THR A 317 31.39 17.71 11.26
CA THR A 317 32.80 17.38 11.48
C THR A 317 32.99 15.88 11.67
N ALA A 318 32.15 15.24 12.50
CA ALA A 318 32.22 13.80 12.73
C ALA A 318 31.91 12.99 11.44
N LEU A 319 30.92 13.42 10.66
CA LEU A 319 30.61 12.82 9.36
C LEU A 319 31.75 12.97 8.35
N ARG A 320 32.44 14.12 8.32
CA ARG A 320 33.63 14.33 7.50
C ARG A 320 34.79 13.43 7.94
N ALA A 321 34.95 13.18 9.24
CA ALA A 321 36.00 12.32 9.79
C ALA A 321 35.80 10.82 9.47
N ILE A 322 34.57 10.38 9.22
CA ILE A 322 34.26 9.00 8.78
C ILE A 322 34.08 8.89 7.26
N ASP A 323 34.61 9.84 6.49
CA ASP A 323 34.51 9.92 5.03
C ASP A 323 33.08 9.98 4.46
N ARG A 324 32.08 10.34 5.28
CA ARG A 324 30.68 10.53 4.88
C ARG A 324 30.37 11.98 4.48
N THR A 325 31.26 12.56 3.69
CA THR A 325 31.09 13.91 3.12
C THR A 325 29.90 14.01 2.16
N ASP A 326 29.46 12.87 1.60
CA ASP A 326 28.26 12.73 0.77
C ASP A 326 26.99 13.18 1.50
N ILE A 327 26.84 12.80 2.77
CA ILE A 327 25.70 13.20 3.60
C ILE A 327 25.75 14.70 3.88
N VAL A 328 26.94 15.23 4.17
CA VAL A 328 27.13 16.64 4.51
C VAL A 328 26.82 17.54 3.31
N ASN A 329 27.36 17.21 2.12
CA ASN A 329 27.08 17.94 0.88
C ASN A 329 25.59 17.96 0.53
N MET A 330 24.89 16.85 0.81
CA MET A 330 23.45 16.75 0.61
C MET A 330 22.64 17.66 1.55
N LEU A 331 23.17 17.97 2.74
CA LEU A 331 22.53 18.83 3.75
C LEU A 331 22.96 20.31 3.66
N GLU A 332 24.20 20.58 3.21
CA GLU A 332 24.76 21.92 3.01
C GLU A 332 24.37 22.52 1.64
N GLY A 333 24.15 21.68 0.60
CA GLY A 333 23.80 22.09 -0.77
C GLY A 333 22.42 22.75 -0.97
N GLN A 334 21.73 23.15 0.10
CA GLN A 334 20.43 23.81 0.09
C GLN A 334 20.48 25.31 0.48
N GLY A 335 21.67 25.93 0.50
CA GLY A 335 21.84 27.36 0.81
C GLY A 335 22.56 28.17 -0.26
N GLY A 336 21.80 28.84 -1.14
CA GLY A 336 22.22 30.06 -1.85
C GLY A 336 22.86 29.89 -3.25
N PRO A 337 22.56 30.80 -4.21
CA PRO A 337 23.15 30.77 -5.54
C PRO A 337 24.64 31.11 -5.45
N GLN A 338 25.50 30.20 -5.88
CA GLN A 338 26.90 30.56 -6.13
C GLN A 338 26.96 31.52 -7.33
N PRO A 339 27.53 32.73 -7.19
CA PRO A 339 28.00 33.48 -8.33
C PRO A 339 29.20 32.72 -8.89
N ARG A 340 29.14 32.35 -10.17
CA ARG A 340 30.30 31.81 -10.89
C ARG A 340 31.45 32.82 -10.79
N PRO A 341 32.64 32.47 -10.25
CA PRO A 341 33.83 33.27 -10.44
C PRO A 341 34.32 33.05 -11.87
N GLY A 342 34.33 34.13 -12.64
CA GLY A 342 35.05 34.16 -13.91
C GLY A 342 36.57 34.25 -13.69
N SER A 343 37.27 33.61 -14.63
CA SER A 343 38.53 34.03 -15.23
C SER A 343 39.87 33.60 -14.63
N ARG A 344 40.51 32.64 -15.32
CA ARG A 344 41.88 32.64 -15.91
C ARG A 344 42.37 31.18 -15.98
N GLU A 345 43.14 30.68 -16.93
CA GLU A 345 43.69 31.06 -18.24
C GLU A 345 44.32 29.74 -18.76
N GLY A 346 44.46 29.50 -20.08
CA GLY A 346 45.43 28.49 -20.56
C GLY A 346 45.10 27.63 -21.78
N GLY A 347 45.19 28.22 -22.99
CA GLY A 347 45.62 27.58 -24.25
C GLY A 347 44.67 26.54 -24.90
N GLY A 348 44.42 26.53 -26.20
CA GLY A 348 44.88 27.31 -27.33
C GLY A 348 44.38 26.64 -28.63
N ARG A 349 44.44 27.41 -29.73
CA ARG A 349 44.37 26.99 -31.14
C ARG A 349 42.98 26.79 -31.80
N ARG A 350 42.63 27.82 -32.60
CA ARG A 350 42.70 27.87 -34.08
C ARG A 350 41.37 28.12 -34.81
N HIS A 351 41.45 29.22 -35.58
CA HIS A 351 40.90 29.50 -36.90
C HIS A 351 39.40 29.74 -37.09
N GLY A 352 39.13 30.87 -37.75
CA GLY A 352 37.90 31.14 -38.47
C GLY A 352 37.58 32.63 -38.47
N ASP A 353 38.25 33.38 -39.35
CA ASP A 353 37.97 34.77 -39.68
C ASP A 353 36.47 35.04 -39.92
N HIS A 354 35.99 36.24 -39.62
CA HIS A 354 35.22 37.12 -40.53
C HIS A 354 34.92 38.47 -39.85
N MET A 355 35.72 39.47 -40.24
CA MET A 355 35.44 40.90 -40.46
C MET A 355 34.07 41.48 -40.04
N LEU A 356 34.06 42.55 -39.22
CA LEU A 356 33.70 43.95 -39.60
C LEU A 356 33.38 44.84 -38.36
N SER A 357 34.31 45.78 -38.14
CA SER A 357 34.33 47.16 -37.60
C SER A 357 33.07 47.97 -37.17
N PRO A 358 33.27 49.12 -36.45
CA PRO A 358 32.44 49.61 -35.34
C PRO A 358 31.82 51.02 -35.52
N SER A 359 30.99 51.46 -34.57
CA SER A 359 30.64 52.88 -34.30
C SER A 359 29.82 52.96 -33.00
N MET A 360 30.32 53.50 -31.88
CA MET A 360 30.33 54.93 -31.47
C MET A 360 28.94 55.59 -31.54
N THR A 361 28.34 55.94 -30.38
CA THR A 361 28.18 57.33 -29.88
C THR A 361 27.07 57.43 -28.79
N ASN A 362 27.49 57.93 -27.62
CA ASN A 362 26.91 58.98 -26.74
C ASN A 362 25.40 59.25 -26.55
N GLY A 363 25.11 59.66 -25.31
CA GLY A 363 24.02 60.57 -24.89
C GLY A 363 22.75 59.85 -24.43
N GLU A 364 22.01 60.23 -23.40
CA GLU A 364 21.97 61.42 -22.56
C GLU A 364 21.03 61.15 -21.36
N VAL A 365 20.94 62.11 -20.45
CA VAL A 365 20.43 62.07 -19.07
C VAL A 365 18.90 62.32 -18.96
N ALA A 366 18.20 61.51 -18.11
CA ALA A 366 17.04 61.72 -17.17
C ALA A 366 15.93 62.79 -17.45
N PRO A 367 14.89 63.04 -16.58
CA PRO A 367 14.30 62.33 -15.42
C PRO A 367 12.72 62.31 -15.39
N GLY A 368 12.11 61.81 -14.29
CA GLY A 368 10.71 62.10 -13.85
C GLY A 368 9.66 61.05 -14.25
N ASP A 369 8.56 60.78 -13.53
CA ASP A 369 7.99 61.32 -12.29
C ASP A 369 6.88 60.35 -11.80
N GLN A 370 6.79 60.20 -10.47
CA GLN A 370 5.67 59.82 -9.58
C GLN A 370 4.69 58.61 -9.76
N PRO A 371 4.07 58.14 -8.63
CA PRO A 371 3.28 56.90 -8.54
C PRO A 371 1.77 57.07 -8.20
N ARG A 372 1.07 55.92 -8.12
CA ARG A 372 -0.28 55.61 -7.53
C ARG A 372 -1.46 55.55 -8.53
N PRO A 373 -2.62 54.90 -8.25
CA PRO A 373 -3.13 54.38 -6.96
C PRO A 373 -3.80 52.97 -6.96
N PHE A 374 -4.21 52.53 -5.75
CA PHE A 374 -5.14 51.44 -5.43
C PHE A 374 -6.54 51.59 -6.08
N PRO A 375 -7.32 50.49 -6.19
CA PRO A 375 -8.44 50.23 -5.25
C PRO A 375 -8.53 48.74 -4.84
N LEU A 376 -8.72 48.38 -3.55
CA LEU A 376 -9.96 48.26 -2.75
C LEU A 376 -10.96 47.17 -3.20
N ILE A 377 -11.29 46.27 -2.22
CA ILE A 377 -12.62 45.65 -1.92
C ILE A 377 -13.03 44.49 -2.86
N THR A 378 -13.49 43.28 -2.48
CA THR A 378 -13.84 42.51 -1.25
C THR A 378 -14.14 41.04 -1.68
N PRO A 379 -14.27 40.07 -0.75
CA PRO A 379 -14.41 38.64 -1.06
C PRO A 379 -15.88 38.17 -1.20
N PRO A 380 -16.10 36.95 -1.71
CA PRO A 380 -17.16 36.08 -1.20
C PRO A 380 -16.70 34.61 -1.13
N PHE A 381 -17.27 33.65 -0.39
CA PHE A 381 -18.24 33.55 0.69
C PHE A 381 -18.13 32.08 1.17
N ILE A 382 -18.51 31.84 2.42
CA ILE A 382 -18.56 30.53 3.09
C ILE A 382 -19.87 29.79 2.72
N CYS A 383 -19.73 28.48 2.46
CA CYS A 383 -20.60 27.28 2.68
C CYS A 383 -22.14 27.40 2.68
N PRO A 384 -22.86 26.31 2.39
CA PRO A 384 -22.90 25.13 3.28
C PRO A 384 -22.05 23.94 2.82
#